data_AF-F8QAA0-F1
#
_entry.id   AF-F8QAA0-F1
#
_cell.length_a   1.000
_cell.length_b   1.000
_cell.length_c   1.000
_cell.angle_alpha   90.00
_cell.angle_beta   90.00
_cell.angle_gamma   90.00
#
_symmetry.space_group_name_H-M   'P 1'
#
loop_
_entity.id
_entity.type
_entity.pdbx_description
1 polymer ?
#
loop_
_entity_poly.entity_id
_entity_poly.type
_entity_poly.pdbx_seq_one_letter_code
_entity_poly.pdbx_strand_id
1 'polypeptide(L)'
;MSMPFLRQAASTARSASRSRAFFSTTVVREDIVQSLYVREIKAYKAPPPAKDAHVGSVKAYSLPPAPKPPVLPSDLASELATYDAAEPTKASEPKVTSSSTEQVGTGADGFLSFLEQDEPKAEAHH
;
A
#
# COMPACT_ATOMS: atom_id res chain seq x y z
N MET A 1 25.78 86.68 50.60
CA MET A 1 24.44 86.89 50.03
C MET A 1 23.84 85.54 49.67
N SER A 2 22.99 84.99 50.55
CA SER A 2 22.27 83.75 50.27
C SER A 2 21.09 84.07 49.36
N MET A 3 20.94 83.34 48.25
CA MET A 3 19.91 83.55 47.23
C MET A 3 18.78 82.51 47.40
N PRO A 4 17.84 82.70 48.34
CA PRO A 4 16.77 81.73 48.60
C PRO A 4 15.81 81.58 47.42
N PHE A 5 15.67 82.63 46.61
CA PHE A 5 14.78 82.66 45.45
C PHE A 5 15.25 81.78 44.31
N LEU A 6 16.57 81.68 44.09
CA LEU A 6 17.12 80.80 43.05
C LEU A 6 16.92 79.32 43.42
N ARG A 7 17.05 79.01 44.72
CA ARG A 7 16.87 77.65 45.25
C ARG A 7 15.39 77.23 45.22
N GLN A 8 14.48 78.16 45.48
CA GLN A 8 13.03 77.93 45.38
C GLN A 8 12.55 77.80 43.93
N ALA A 9 13.09 78.58 43.00
CA ALA A 9 12.77 78.44 41.58
C ALA A 9 13.28 77.11 40.99
N ALA A 10 14.47 76.68 41.40
CA ALA A 10 15.02 75.40 40.97
C ALA A 10 14.24 74.20 41.54
N SER A 11 13.72 74.29 42.76
CA SER A 11 12.93 73.21 43.38
C SER A 11 11.54 73.07 42.75
N THR A 12 10.85 74.18 42.46
CA THR A 12 9.54 74.17 41.82
C THR A 12 9.62 73.69 40.37
N ALA A 13 10.64 74.11 39.62
CA ALA A 13 10.87 73.65 38.25
C ALA A 13 11.14 72.13 38.18
N ARG A 14 11.94 71.59 39.11
CA ARG A 14 12.19 70.13 39.21
C ARG A 14 10.96 69.34 39.64
N SER A 15 10.12 69.89 40.50
CA SER A 15 8.87 69.25 40.91
C SER A 15 7.86 69.20 39.75
N ALA A 16 7.74 70.30 39.00
CA ALA A 16 6.83 70.40 37.85
C ALA A 16 7.25 69.51 36.67
N SER A 17 8.54 69.31 36.43
CA SER A 17 9.02 68.38 35.40
C SER A 17 8.77 66.93 35.79
N ARG A 18 8.93 66.58 37.08
CA ARG A 18 8.67 65.22 37.60
C ARG A 18 7.17 64.88 37.64
N SER A 19 6.30 65.87 37.88
CA SER A 19 4.84 65.70 37.88
C SER A 19 4.19 65.71 36.49
N ARG A 20 4.93 66.04 35.43
CA ARG A 20 4.44 66.01 34.04
C ARG A 20 4.90 64.78 33.26
N ALA A 21 5.69 63.91 33.88
CA ALA A 21 6.17 62.67 33.28
C ALA A 21 5.17 61.50 33.36
N PHE A 22 3.93 61.71 33.84
CA PHE A 22 2.93 60.63 33.92
C PHE A 22 2.41 60.13 32.57
N PHE A 23 2.67 60.87 31.48
CA PHE A 23 2.27 60.52 30.11
C PHE A 23 3.46 60.31 29.15
N SER A 24 4.68 60.16 29.66
CA SER A 24 5.78 59.69 28.81
C SER A 24 5.58 58.19 28.61
N THR A 25 5.13 57.78 27.43
CA THR A 25 5.26 56.38 27.01
C THR A 25 6.74 56.02 27.13
N THR A 26 7.04 55.03 27.96
CA THR A 26 8.38 54.45 28.01
C THR A 26 8.72 54.04 26.58
N VAL A 27 9.72 54.69 25.97
CA VAL A 27 10.19 54.29 24.65
C VAL A 27 10.64 52.85 24.79
N VAL A 28 9.82 51.93 24.30
CA VAL A 28 10.17 50.52 24.30
C VAL A 28 11.42 50.43 23.42
N ARG A 29 12.53 50.04 24.04
CA ARG A 29 13.79 49.76 23.34
C ARG A 29 13.61 48.41 22.64
N GLU A 30 12.75 48.40 21.63
CA GLU A 30 12.54 47.23 20.79
C GLU A 30 13.84 46.90 20.06
N ASP A 31 14.17 45.62 20.02
CA ASP A 31 15.29 45.15 19.21
C ASP A 31 14.91 45.24 17.73
N ILE A 32 15.51 46.23 17.06
CA ILE A 32 15.24 46.52 15.65
C ILE A 32 15.61 45.30 14.79
N VAL A 33 16.68 44.58 15.13
CA VAL A 33 17.14 43.39 14.39
C VAL A 33 16.09 42.28 14.50
N GLN A 34 15.60 42.01 15.71
CA GLN A 34 14.55 41.02 15.93
C GLN A 34 13.26 41.39 15.19
N SER A 35 12.87 42.66 15.22
CA SER A 35 11.66 43.13 14.56
C SER A 35 11.73 43.02 13.03
N LEU A 36 12.90 43.29 12.43
CA LEU A 36 13.15 43.13 11.01
C LEU A 36 13.13 41.66 10.60
N TYR A 37 13.81 40.79 11.36
CA TYR A 37 13.83 39.35 11.11
C TYR A 37 12.42 38.75 11.13
N VAL A 38 11.62 39.04 12.16
CA VAL A 38 10.24 38.54 12.26
C VAL A 38 9.36 39.09 11.14
N ARG A 39 9.58 40.34 10.71
CA ARG A 39 8.85 40.95 9.60
C ARG A 39 9.19 40.26 8.27
N GLU A 40 10.46 39.97 8.02
CA GLU A 40 10.90 39.29 6.79
C GLU A 40 10.38 37.86 6.72
N ILE A 41 10.41 37.10 7.83
CA ILE A 41 9.83 35.75 7.88
C ILE A 41 8.33 35.79 7.61
N LYS A 42 7.60 36.71 8.25
CA LYS A 42 6.15 36.84 8.06
C LYS A 42 5.77 37.33 6.66
N ALA A 43 6.61 38.15 6.04
CA ALA A 43 6.41 38.66 4.69
C ALA A 43 6.83 37.64 3.62
N TYR A 44 7.59 36.61 3.98
CA TYR A 44 8.06 35.60 3.06
C TYR A 44 6.88 34.80 2.49
N LYS A 45 6.65 34.96 1.19
CA LYS A 45 5.76 34.09 0.41
C LYS A 45 6.63 33.02 -0.23
N ALA A 46 6.42 31.77 0.17
CA ALA A 46 7.08 30.64 -0.46
C ALA A 46 6.80 30.67 -1.98
N PRO A 47 7.81 30.41 -2.82
CA PRO A 47 7.60 30.34 -4.26
C PRO A 47 6.54 29.27 -4.57
N PRO A 48 5.67 29.52 -5.55
CA PRO A 48 4.67 28.54 -5.94
C PRO A 48 5.38 27.24 -6.34
N PRO A 49 4.86 26.07 -5.89
CA PRO A 49 5.47 24.80 -6.25
C PRO A 49 5.51 24.70 -7.76
N ALA A 50 6.66 24.28 -8.30
CA ALA A 50 6.80 24.02 -9.72
C ALA A 50 5.69 23.05 -10.15
N LYS A 51 5.13 23.24 -11.35
CA LYS A 51 4.03 22.40 -11.85
C LYS A 51 4.38 20.92 -11.82
N ASP A 52 5.67 20.59 -11.89
CA ASP A 52 6.22 19.24 -11.87
C ASP A 52 6.77 18.80 -10.50
N ALA A 53 6.40 19.45 -9.40
CA ALA A 53 6.87 19.08 -8.04
C ALA A 53 6.52 17.65 -7.61
N HIS A 54 5.65 16.97 -8.36
CA HIS A 54 5.29 15.57 -8.20
C HIS A 54 6.23 14.60 -8.95
N VAL A 55 6.99 15.09 -9.93
CA VAL A 55 7.95 14.28 -10.72
C VAL A 55 9.18 14.01 -9.85
N GLY A 56 9.31 12.77 -9.37
CA GLY A 56 10.40 12.34 -8.48
C GLY A 56 9.98 12.11 -7.03
N SER A 57 8.85 12.67 -6.59
CA SER A 57 8.24 12.37 -5.29
C SER A 57 7.51 11.01 -5.29
N VAL A 58 7.00 10.61 -6.46
CA VAL A 58 6.30 9.33 -6.67
C VAL A 58 6.95 8.59 -7.84
N LYS A 59 7.15 7.27 -7.69
CA LYS A 59 7.60 6.41 -8.79
C LYS A 59 6.56 6.45 -9.91
N ALA A 60 6.99 6.75 -11.14
CA ALA A 60 6.11 6.79 -12.30
C ALA A 60 5.50 5.40 -12.53
N TYR A 61 4.17 5.33 -12.45
CA TYR A 61 3.43 4.10 -12.70
C TYR A 61 3.10 4.00 -14.19
N SER A 62 3.78 3.12 -14.91
CA SER A 62 3.41 2.73 -16.26
C SER A 62 2.69 1.39 -16.24
N LEU A 63 1.54 1.32 -16.89
CA LEU A 63 0.85 0.05 -17.11
C LEU A 63 1.78 -0.89 -17.90
N PRO A 64 1.94 -2.16 -17.48
CA PRO A 64 2.70 -3.11 -18.26
C PRO A 64 2.04 -3.28 -19.63
N PRO A 65 2.84 -3.49 -20.70
CA PRO A 65 2.30 -3.72 -22.03
C PRO A 65 1.37 -4.94 -22.01
N ALA A 66 0.31 -4.88 -22.81
CA ALA A 66 -0.66 -5.97 -22.92
C ALA A 66 0.06 -7.30 -23.20
N PRO A 67 -0.33 -8.39 -22.53
CA PRO A 67 0.33 -9.68 -22.70
C PRO A 67 0.24 -10.08 -24.17
N LYS A 68 1.41 -10.37 -24.77
CA LYS A 68 1.44 -10.91 -26.13
C LYS A 68 0.76 -12.29 -26.08
N PRO A 69 -0.25 -12.54 -26.93
CA PRO A 69 -0.80 -13.88 -27.04
C PRO A 69 0.32 -14.85 -27.43
N PRO A 70 0.32 -16.07 -26.90
CA PRO A 70 1.29 -17.09 -27.28
C PRO A 70 1.22 -17.29 -28.80
N VAL A 71 2.37 -17.22 -29.45
CA VAL A 71 2.50 -17.48 -30.89
C VAL A 71 2.23 -18.97 -31.09
N LEU A 72 1.19 -19.28 -31.87
CA LEU A 72 0.97 -20.66 -32.32
C LEU A 72 2.23 -21.12 -33.08
N PRO A 73 2.72 -22.35 -32.85
CA PRO A 73 3.85 -22.85 -33.61
C PRO A 73 3.49 -22.79 -35.11
N SER A 74 4.41 -22.30 -35.94
CA SER A 74 4.15 -22.12 -37.38
C SER A 74 3.91 -23.44 -38.12
N ASP A 75 4.22 -24.57 -37.49
CA ASP A 75 4.21 -25.89 -38.09
C ASP A 75 3.18 -26.84 -37.45
N LEU A 76 1.99 -26.30 -37.13
CA LEU A 76 0.85 -27.10 -36.66
C LEU A 76 0.46 -28.21 -37.65
N ALA A 77 0.70 -28.03 -38.94
CA ALA A 77 0.37 -29.02 -39.95
C ALA A 77 1.20 -30.31 -39.80
N SER A 78 2.51 -30.18 -39.52
CA SER A 78 3.38 -31.33 -39.32
C SER A 78 3.14 -32.01 -37.96
N GLU A 79 2.83 -31.23 -36.92
CA GLU A 79 2.44 -31.75 -35.61
C GLU A 79 1.09 -32.49 -35.65
N LEU A 80 0.12 -32.01 -36.43
CA LEU A 80 -1.15 -32.71 -36.64
C LEU A 80 -0.97 -33.97 -37.49
N ALA A 81 -0.16 -33.92 -38.56
CA ALA A 81 0.13 -35.10 -39.36
C ALA A 81 0.85 -36.20 -38.57
N THR A 82 1.74 -35.82 -37.64
CA THR A 82 2.40 -36.78 -36.74
C THR A 82 1.47 -37.31 -35.66
N TYR A 83 0.52 -36.51 -35.16
CA TYR A 83 -0.53 -36.96 -34.25
C TYR A 83 -1.54 -37.90 -34.93
N ASP A 84 -1.96 -37.59 -36.15
CA ASP A 84 -2.87 -38.42 -36.93
C ASP A 84 -2.21 -39.74 -37.37
N ALA A 85 -0.90 -39.71 -37.67
CA ALA A 85 -0.11 -40.92 -37.94
C ALA A 85 0.22 -41.71 -36.67
N ALA A 86 0.14 -41.09 -35.49
CA ALA A 86 0.29 -41.78 -34.22
C ALA A 86 -1.02 -42.52 -33.89
N GLU A 87 -1.20 -43.69 -34.49
CA GLU A 87 -2.22 -44.63 -34.03
C GLU A 87 -1.96 -44.93 -32.53
N PRO A 88 -2.99 -44.88 -31.66
CA PRO A 88 -2.83 -45.28 -30.28
C PRO A 88 -2.47 -46.77 -30.26
N THR A 89 -1.21 -47.07 -29.99
CA THR A 89 -0.82 -48.42 -29.60
C THR A 89 -1.53 -48.71 -28.28
N LYS A 90 -2.69 -49.39 -28.36
CA LYS A 90 -3.07 -50.26 -27.25
C LYS A 90 -1.86 -51.14 -27.06
N ALA A 91 -1.21 -51.04 -25.90
CA ALA A 91 -0.15 -51.95 -25.52
C ALA A 91 -0.61 -53.35 -25.94
N SER A 92 0.20 -54.02 -26.77
CA SER A 92 -0.07 -55.39 -27.17
C SER A 92 -0.25 -56.20 -25.89
N GLU A 93 -1.51 -56.47 -25.53
CA GLU A 93 -1.79 -57.48 -24.54
C GLU A 93 -1.31 -58.78 -25.17
N PRO A 94 -0.29 -59.44 -24.58
CA PRO A 94 0.04 -60.77 -25.04
C PRO A 94 -1.24 -61.60 -24.90
N LYS A 95 -1.61 -62.28 -25.98
CA LYS A 95 -2.61 -63.35 -25.98
C LYS A 95 -2.12 -64.43 -25.01
N VAL A 96 -2.42 -64.26 -23.73
CA VAL A 96 -2.22 -65.26 -22.70
C VAL A 96 -3.52 -66.02 -22.59
N THR A 97 -3.52 -67.19 -23.20
CA THR A 97 -4.33 -68.32 -22.80
C THR A 97 -4.37 -68.39 -21.27
N SER A 98 -5.57 -68.23 -20.72
CA SER A 98 -6.00 -68.58 -19.36
C SER A 98 -4.93 -69.27 -18.50
N SER A 99 -4.37 -68.53 -17.54
CA SER A 99 -3.91 -69.14 -16.29
C SER A 99 -4.76 -68.57 -15.16
N SER A 100 -5.79 -69.35 -14.85
CA SER A 100 -6.63 -69.21 -13.66
C SER A 100 -5.77 -69.03 -12.42
N THR A 101 -5.95 -67.93 -11.71
CA THR A 101 -6.11 -67.86 -10.25
C THR A 101 -6.48 -66.41 -9.92
N GLU A 102 -7.69 -66.01 -10.27
CA GLU A 102 -8.33 -64.92 -9.54
C GLU A 102 -9.02 -65.57 -8.34
N GLN A 103 -8.55 -65.16 -7.17
CA GLN A 103 -9.04 -65.59 -5.87
C GLN A 103 -10.56 -65.34 -5.80
N VAL A 104 -11.32 -66.42 -5.66
CA VAL A 104 -12.78 -66.39 -5.46
C VAL A 104 -13.05 -65.51 -4.23
N GLY A 105 -13.53 -64.29 -4.46
CA GLY A 105 -13.90 -63.33 -3.42
C GLY A 105 -13.24 -61.95 -3.47
N THR A 106 -12.23 -61.69 -4.31
CA THR A 106 -11.54 -60.38 -4.31
C THR A 106 -11.61 -59.59 -5.63
N GLY A 107 -12.39 -60.07 -6.60
CA GLY A 107 -12.56 -59.43 -7.92
C GLY A 107 -14.01 -59.08 -8.25
N ALA A 108 -14.28 -58.85 -9.54
CA ALA A 108 -15.61 -58.51 -10.06
C ALA A 108 -16.70 -59.53 -9.64
N ASP A 109 -16.35 -60.82 -9.55
CA ASP A 109 -17.25 -61.88 -9.08
C ASP A 109 -17.65 -61.73 -7.61
N GLY A 110 -16.77 -61.17 -6.76
CA GLY A 110 -17.07 -60.84 -5.37
C GLY A 110 -18.03 -59.64 -5.25
N PHE A 111 -17.94 -58.69 -6.18
CA PHE A 111 -18.85 -57.55 -6.22
C PHE A 111 -20.24 -57.93 -6.73
N LEU A 112 -20.31 -58.80 -7.75
CA LEU A 112 -21.59 -59.30 -8.25
C LEU A 112 -22.32 -60.16 -7.22
N SER A 113 -21.61 -61.01 -6.48
CA SER A 113 -22.20 -61.82 -5.41
C SER A 113 -22.67 -60.99 -4.22
N PHE A 114 -22.00 -59.88 -3.89
CA PHE A 114 -22.48 -58.93 -2.88
C PHE A 114 -23.78 -58.23 -3.31
N LEU A 115 -23.91 -57.84 -4.58
CA LEU A 115 -25.14 -57.23 -5.09
C LEU A 115 -26.32 -58.20 -5.20
N GLU A 116 -26.04 -59.49 -5.37
CA GLU A 116 -27.06 -60.55 -5.43
C GLU A 116 -27.52 -61.00 -4.03
N GLN A 117 -26.77 -60.70 -2.97
CA GLN A 117 -27.22 -60.98 -1.60
C GLN A 117 -28.33 -60.00 -1.18
N ASP A 118 -29.53 -60.54 -0.93
CA ASP A 118 -30.65 -59.79 -0.34
C ASP A 118 -30.27 -59.22 1.04
N GLU A 119 -30.67 -57.97 1.32
CA GLU A 119 -30.54 -57.36 2.64
C GLU A 119 -31.17 -58.26 3.72
N PRO A 120 -30.56 -58.37 4.93
CA PRO A 120 -31.10 -59.23 5.97
C PRO A 120 -32.53 -58.82 6.29
N LYS A 121 -33.48 -59.77 6.16
CA LYS A 121 -34.87 -59.57 6.57
C LYS A 121 -34.87 -59.03 7.99
N ALA A 122 -35.46 -57.85 8.18
CA ALA A 122 -35.59 -57.22 9.48
C ALA A 122 -36.14 -58.24 10.49
N GLU A 123 -35.30 -58.66 11.43
CA GLU A 123 -35.72 -59.50 12.54
C GLU A 123 -36.71 -58.67 13.37
N ALA A 124 -37.94 -59.17 13.49
CA ALA A 124 -38.97 -58.54 14.32
C ALA A 124 -38.52 -58.61 15.79
N HIS A 125 -37.93 -57.53 16.28
CA HIS A 125 -37.76 -57.33 17.71
C HIS A 125 -39.14 -57.02 18.32
N HIS A 126 -39.82 -58.08 18.79
CA HIS A 126 -41.00 -58.13 19.66
C HIS A 126 -42.22 -57.24 19.32
#